data_AF-A0A8I2BDX1-F1
#
_entry.id   AF-A0A8I2BDX1-F1
#
_cell.length_a   1.000
_cell.length_b   1.000
_cell.length_c   1.000
_cell.angle_alpha   90.00
_cell.angle_beta   90.00
_cell.angle_gamma   90.00
#
_symmetry.space_group_name_H-M   'P 1'
#
loop_
_entity.id
_entity.type
_entity.pdbx_description
1 polymer ?
#
loop_
_entity_poly.entity_id
_entity_poly.type
_entity_poly.pdbx_seq_one_letter_code
_entity_poly.pdbx_strand_id
1 'polypeptide(L)'
;MITFPAFIHETNGIILVSDGVRQATFDNISQFLVAVPGYSLPDGCLGISYEDRANKLMHRRMLDGGDIQFLDGQRAPELDAIIEEMDAIMAAFVAQEHPLFGYDDLAQIKTRATMLVDTDAERERLLLITPGAGQAMVYQEKKEEAARLQELIGNGTDLAGIDQSDFPFLSSEVGITGQNLTAVADAVVTQSTNWKLVSAAIEKVRLQTKSQIEAAEDVGTVRSIFDNVNWPTSASVLSQ
;
A
#
# COMPACT_ATOMS: atom_id res chain seq x y z
N MET A 1 -20.84 -20.53 -2.39
CA MET A 1 -20.30 -20.21 -1.05
C MET A 1 -21.47 -19.71 -0.24
N ILE A 2 -21.90 -20.45 0.78
CA ILE A 2 -23.08 -20.13 1.59
C ILE A 2 -22.57 -19.40 2.84
N THR A 3 -22.77 -18.10 2.92
CA THR A 3 -22.48 -17.29 4.11
C THR A 3 -23.77 -17.08 4.90
N PHE A 4 -23.79 -17.67 6.10
CA PHE A 4 -24.85 -17.54 7.11
C PHE A 4 -24.63 -16.26 7.98
N PRO A 5 -25.35 -16.08 9.12
CA PRO A 5 -26.25 -14.96 9.39
C PRO A 5 -25.62 -13.82 10.23
N ALA A 6 -26.09 -12.59 9.99
CA ALA A 6 -26.37 -11.52 10.96
C ALA A 6 -25.35 -11.14 12.08
N PHE A 7 -24.97 -9.86 12.05
CA PHE A 7 -24.71 -8.93 13.18
C PHE A 7 -23.57 -9.18 14.19
N ILE A 8 -22.77 -8.14 14.42
CA ILE A 8 -22.32 -7.70 15.77
C ILE A 8 -22.27 -6.16 15.81
N HIS A 9 -23.18 -5.52 16.57
CA HIS A 9 -22.84 -4.30 17.30
C HIS A 9 -22.68 -4.71 18.76
N GLU A 10 -21.45 -4.66 19.26
CA GLU A 10 -21.25 -4.51 20.70
C GLU A 10 -21.58 -3.07 21.10
N THR A 11 -21.72 -2.82 22.39
CA THR A 11 -21.92 -1.52 23.08
C THR A 11 -20.96 -0.37 22.69
N ASN A 12 -20.14 -0.52 21.65
CA ASN A 12 -18.93 0.24 21.34
C ASN A 12 -18.96 1.07 20.04
N GLY A 13 -20.05 1.09 19.24
CA GLY A 13 -20.19 2.11 18.17
C GLY A 13 -20.19 1.65 16.70
N ILE A 14 -19.89 0.39 16.37
CA ILE A 14 -19.82 -0.14 14.99
C ILE A 14 -21.15 -0.08 14.15
N ILE A 15 -21.17 0.55 12.99
CA ILE A 15 -22.36 0.60 12.09
C ILE A 15 -22.14 -0.29 10.87
N LEU A 16 -23.17 -1.05 10.48
CA LEU A 16 -23.13 -1.93 9.32
C LEU A 16 -24.21 -1.55 8.30
N VAL A 17 -23.82 -1.42 7.03
CA VAL A 17 -24.73 -1.27 5.90
C VAL A 17 -24.49 -2.42 4.92
N SER A 18 -25.54 -3.13 4.50
CA SER A 18 -25.44 -4.19 3.48
C SER A 18 -26.67 -4.19 2.57
N ASP A 19 -26.47 -4.54 1.30
CA ASP A 19 -27.53 -4.75 0.30
C ASP A 19 -27.71 -6.26 -0.04
N GLY A 20 -27.11 -7.15 0.76
CA GLY A 20 -27.09 -8.59 0.51
C GLY A 20 -26.00 -9.07 -0.45
N VAL A 21 -25.32 -8.17 -1.17
CA VAL A 21 -24.17 -8.46 -2.05
C VAL A 21 -22.89 -7.81 -1.52
N ARG A 22 -23.01 -6.57 -1.02
CA ARG A 22 -21.95 -5.69 -0.55
C ARG A 22 -22.16 -5.35 0.92
N GLN A 23 -21.08 -4.96 1.58
CA GLN A 23 -21.09 -4.64 3.01
C GLN A 23 -20.08 -3.52 3.32
N ALA A 24 -20.53 -2.48 4.02
CA ALA A 24 -19.71 -1.43 4.62
C ALA A 24 -19.79 -1.52 6.15
N THR A 25 -18.64 -1.44 6.83
CA THR A 25 -18.56 -1.45 8.29
C THR A 25 -17.86 -0.16 8.75
N PHE A 26 -18.48 0.55 9.68
CA PHE A 26 -17.96 1.78 10.28
C PHE A 26 -17.71 1.53 11.76
N ASP A 27 -16.68 2.11 12.35
CA ASP A 27 -16.35 1.88 13.77
C ASP A 27 -17.23 2.70 14.73
N ASN A 28 -17.84 3.78 14.22
CA ASN A 28 -18.68 4.70 14.99
C ASN A 28 -19.67 5.47 14.10
N ILE A 29 -20.67 6.09 14.74
CA ILE A 29 -21.67 6.94 14.08
C ILE A 29 -21.08 8.14 13.35
N SER A 30 -19.97 8.71 13.86
CA SER A 30 -19.34 9.86 13.21
C SER A 30 -18.75 9.49 11.86
N GLN A 31 -18.09 8.33 11.72
CA GLN A 31 -17.60 7.83 10.43
C GLN A 31 -18.74 7.59 9.44
N PHE A 32 -19.84 6.99 9.90
CA PHE A 32 -21.02 6.76 9.05
C PHE A 32 -21.65 8.08 8.57
N LEU A 33 -21.82 9.07 9.45
CA LEU A 33 -22.42 10.37 9.10
C LEU A 33 -21.57 11.19 8.14
N VAL A 34 -20.27 10.93 8.03
CA VAL A 34 -19.42 11.50 6.98
C VAL A 34 -19.75 10.87 5.62
N ALA A 35 -20.03 9.57 5.57
CA ALA A 35 -20.40 8.86 4.34
C ALA A 35 -21.85 9.12 3.92
N VAL A 36 -22.75 9.35 4.88
CA VAL A 36 -24.19 9.64 4.64
C VAL A 36 -24.57 10.95 5.35
N PRO A 37 -24.14 12.11 4.83
CA PRO A 37 -24.42 13.39 5.46
C PRO A 37 -25.93 13.67 5.52
N GLY A 38 -26.42 14.03 6.71
CA GLY A 38 -27.85 14.33 6.93
C GLY A 38 -28.70 13.15 7.37
N TYR A 39 -28.14 11.94 7.45
CA TYR A 39 -28.84 10.82 8.07
C TYR A 39 -29.10 11.09 9.56
N SER A 40 -30.31 10.72 10.01
CA SER A 40 -30.65 10.69 11.43
C SER A 40 -31.18 9.30 11.77
N LEU A 41 -30.70 8.74 12.88
CA LEU A 41 -31.30 7.54 13.44
C LEU A 41 -32.71 7.89 13.93
N PRO A 42 -33.74 7.07 13.64
CA PRO A 42 -35.05 7.22 14.25
C PRO A 42 -34.93 7.21 15.77
N ASP A 43 -35.80 7.98 16.44
CA ASP A 43 -35.78 8.08 17.91
C ASP A 43 -35.76 6.71 18.59
N GLY A 44 -34.83 6.54 19.52
CA GLY A 44 -34.63 5.30 20.26
C GLY A 44 -33.93 4.18 19.50
N CYS A 45 -33.49 4.39 18.25
CA CYS A 45 -32.70 3.40 17.51
C CYS A 45 -31.19 3.57 17.74
N LEU A 46 -30.52 2.49 18.14
CA LEU A 46 -29.05 2.41 18.30
C LEU A 46 -28.33 1.91 17.04
N GLY A 47 -29.08 1.28 16.13
CA GLY A 47 -28.57 0.78 14.85
C GLY A 47 -29.70 0.25 13.97
N ILE A 48 -29.50 0.28 12.67
CA ILE A 48 -30.43 -0.29 11.69
C ILE A 48 -29.63 -1.19 10.74
N SER A 49 -30.11 -2.41 10.53
CA SER A 49 -29.61 -3.29 9.48
C SER A 49 -30.60 -3.40 8.36
N TYR A 50 -30.03 -3.45 7.17
CA TYR A 50 -30.72 -3.59 5.90
C TYR A 50 -30.30 -4.91 5.26
N GLU A 51 -31.26 -5.65 4.73
CA GLU A 51 -31.00 -6.83 3.93
C GLU A 51 -32.10 -6.96 2.88
N ASP A 52 -31.75 -6.90 1.60
CA ASP A 52 -32.67 -7.24 0.52
C ASP A 52 -32.53 -8.74 0.21
N ARG A 53 -33.55 -9.52 0.58
CA ARG A 53 -33.62 -10.95 0.27
C ARG A 53 -34.75 -11.21 -0.70
N ALA A 54 -34.42 -11.55 -1.95
CA ALA A 54 -35.39 -12.00 -2.94
C ALA A 54 -36.60 -11.03 -3.07
N ASN A 55 -36.33 -9.72 -3.14
CA ASN A 55 -37.31 -8.63 -3.16
C ASN A 55 -38.11 -8.45 -1.87
N LYS A 56 -37.67 -9.04 -0.77
CA LYS A 56 -38.14 -8.72 0.58
C LYS A 56 -37.06 -7.94 1.29
N LEU A 57 -37.34 -6.67 1.49
CA LEU A 57 -36.51 -5.83 2.33
C LEU A 57 -36.81 -6.15 3.79
N MET A 58 -35.80 -6.65 4.49
CA MET A 58 -35.88 -6.90 5.92
C MET A 58 -35.17 -5.78 6.66
N HIS A 59 -35.88 -5.12 7.57
CA HIS A 59 -35.31 -4.13 8.45
C HIS A 59 -35.28 -4.65 9.88
N ARG A 60 -34.12 -4.49 10.51
CA ARG A 60 -33.92 -4.78 11.92
C ARG A 60 -33.57 -3.49 12.64
N ARG A 61 -34.44 -3.05 13.54
CA ARG A 61 -34.19 -1.89 14.42
C ARG A 61 -33.76 -2.39 15.77
N MET A 62 -32.63 -1.90 16.27
CA MET A 62 -32.22 -2.13 17.66
C MET A 62 -32.62 -0.92 18.49
N LEU A 63 -33.49 -1.12 19.48
CA LEU A 63 -33.99 -0.05 20.34
C LEU A 63 -33.10 0.13 21.58
N ASP A 64 -33.13 1.33 22.16
CA ASP A 64 -32.51 1.62 23.45
C ASP A 64 -33.12 0.70 24.53
N GLY A 65 -32.32 -0.27 25.02
CA GLY A 65 -32.77 -1.39 25.83
C GLY A 65 -32.49 -2.79 25.26
N GLY A 66 -31.97 -2.89 24.02
CA GLY A 66 -31.51 -4.14 23.41
C GLY A 66 -32.59 -4.94 22.68
N ASP A 67 -33.82 -4.43 22.63
CA ASP A 67 -34.90 -5.06 21.87
C ASP A 67 -34.66 -4.93 20.37
N ILE A 68 -34.98 -6.00 19.66
CA ILE A 68 -34.81 -6.07 18.23
C ILE A 68 -36.16 -6.24 17.55
N GLN A 69 -36.61 -5.21 16.83
CA GLN A 69 -37.82 -5.29 16.02
C GLN A 69 -37.50 -5.75 14.61
N PHE A 70 -38.17 -6.83 14.18
CA PHE A 70 -38.21 -7.27 12.79
C PHE A 70 -39.46 -6.67 12.14
N LEU A 71 -39.26 -5.79 11.17
CA LEU A 71 -40.34 -5.28 10.34
C LEU A 71 -40.30 -6.06 9.02
N ASP A 72 -41.06 -7.15 8.96
CA ASP A 72 -41.19 -7.96 7.74
C ASP A 72 -42.21 -7.30 6.79
N GLY A 73 -41.80 -7.03 5.55
CA GLY A 73 -42.68 -6.50 4.51
C GLY A 73 -43.14 -5.03 4.65
N GLN A 74 -42.68 -4.30 5.68
CA GLN A 74 -42.86 -2.85 5.74
C GLN A 74 -41.67 -2.16 5.07
N ARG A 75 -41.87 -1.72 3.82
CA ARG A 75 -40.95 -0.77 3.20
C ARG A 75 -40.99 0.54 3.99
N ALA A 76 -39.83 1.01 4.36
CA ALA A 76 -39.63 2.33 4.93
C ALA A 76 -38.93 3.15 3.84
N PRO A 77 -39.63 4.04 3.13
CA PRO A 77 -39.06 4.78 1.99
C PRO A 77 -37.77 5.53 2.33
N GLU A 78 -37.64 6.02 3.57
CA GLU A 78 -36.43 6.65 4.09
C GLU A 78 -35.21 5.70 4.18
N LEU A 79 -35.45 4.39 4.26
CA LEU A 79 -34.44 3.33 4.33
C LEU A 79 -34.10 2.76 2.95
N ASP A 80 -35.09 2.69 2.04
CA ASP A 80 -34.88 2.35 0.63
C ASP A 80 -33.84 3.30 0.00
N ALA A 81 -33.91 4.60 0.33
CA ALA A 81 -32.97 5.61 -0.15
C ALA A 81 -31.50 5.34 0.24
N ILE A 82 -31.24 4.76 1.41
CA ILE A 82 -29.87 4.48 1.89
C ILE A 82 -29.24 3.30 1.12
N ILE A 83 -30.07 2.32 0.75
CA ILE A 83 -29.63 1.17 -0.05
C ILE A 83 -29.36 1.62 -1.49
N GLU A 84 -30.20 2.50 -2.02
CA GLU A 84 -29.97 3.14 -3.32
C GLU A 84 -28.66 3.96 -3.34
N GLU A 85 -28.22 4.47 -2.18
CA GLU A 85 -26.94 5.18 -2.00
C GLU A 85 -25.74 4.28 -1.66
N MET A 86 -25.90 2.94 -1.58
CA MET A 86 -24.82 2.01 -1.19
C MET A 86 -23.53 2.21 -2.00
N ASP A 87 -23.65 2.46 -3.30
CA ASP A 87 -22.49 2.75 -4.16
C ASP A 87 -21.74 4.02 -3.74
N ALA A 88 -22.47 5.07 -3.38
CA ALA A 88 -21.88 6.32 -2.89
C ALA A 88 -21.24 6.13 -1.50
N ILE A 89 -21.86 5.33 -0.63
CA ILE A 89 -21.34 4.99 0.70
C ILE A 89 -20.02 4.22 0.59
N MET A 90 -19.98 3.20 -0.27
CA MET A 90 -18.77 2.42 -0.53
C MET A 90 -17.68 3.30 -1.15
N ALA A 91 -18.03 4.18 -2.09
CA ALA A 91 -17.09 5.13 -2.68
C ALA A 91 -16.52 6.12 -1.64
N ALA A 92 -17.36 6.61 -0.72
CA ALA A 92 -16.92 7.48 0.36
C ALA A 92 -15.98 6.77 1.34
N PHE A 93 -16.25 5.49 1.66
CA PHE A 93 -15.37 4.69 2.50
C PHE A 93 -14.00 4.45 1.85
N VAL A 94 -13.98 4.04 0.58
CA VAL A 94 -12.73 3.88 -0.18
C VAL A 94 -11.97 5.21 -0.26
N ALA A 95 -12.67 6.33 -0.46
CA ALA A 95 -12.05 7.64 -0.46
C ALA A 95 -11.41 7.98 0.89
N GLN A 96 -11.97 7.52 2.02
CA GLN A 96 -11.41 7.74 3.37
C GLN A 96 -10.12 6.97 3.62
N GLU A 97 -9.96 5.78 3.03
CA GLU A 97 -8.72 5.00 3.13
C GLU A 97 -7.57 5.60 2.32
N HIS A 98 -7.88 6.51 1.39
CA HIS A 98 -6.88 7.13 0.56
C HIS A 98 -5.87 7.93 1.41
N PRO A 99 -4.55 7.79 1.20
CA PRO A 99 -3.54 8.43 2.05
C PRO A 99 -3.48 9.96 1.96
N LEU A 100 -4.21 10.54 0.99
CA LEU A 100 -4.46 11.98 0.82
C LEU A 100 -5.90 12.40 1.19
N PHE A 101 -6.68 11.55 1.83
CA PHE A 101 -8.02 11.90 2.30
C PHE A 101 -7.97 13.05 3.32
N GLY A 102 -8.95 13.96 3.26
CA GLY A 102 -9.06 15.12 4.16
C GLY A 102 -8.08 16.26 3.87
N TYR A 103 -7.23 16.14 2.84
CA TYR A 103 -6.39 17.25 2.36
C TYR A 103 -7.10 17.97 1.22
N ASP A 104 -7.77 19.08 1.55
CA ASP A 104 -8.52 19.92 0.60
C ASP A 104 -7.82 21.26 0.32
N ASP A 105 -6.75 21.57 1.05
CA ASP A 105 -5.85 22.69 0.75
C ASP A 105 -4.71 22.25 -0.17
N LEU A 106 -4.47 23.02 -1.25
CA LEU A 106 -3.48 22.68 -2.28
C LEU A 106 -2.06 22.59 -1.72
N ALA A 107 -1.66 23.49 -0.81
CA ALA A 107 -0.31 23.49 -0.25
C ALA A 107 -0.11 22.29 0.69
N GLN A 108 -1.12 21.98 1.50
CA GLN A 108 -1.08 20.82 2.40
C GLN A 108 -1.04 19.50 1.63
N ILE A 109 -1.88 19.32 0.60
CA ILE A 109 -1.89 18.07 -0.17
C ILE A 109 -0.58 17.87 -0.95
N LYS A 110 0.01 18.92 -1.53
CA LYS A 110 1.33 18.82 -2.21
C LYS A 110 2.42 18.36 -1.25
N THR A 111 2.44 18.93 -0.05
CA THR A 111 3.39 18.55 1.01
C THR A 111 3.22 17.08 1.38
N ARG A 112 1.98 16.65 1.65
CA ARG A 112 1.68 15.27 2.02
C ARG A 112 2.01 14.28 0.91
N ALA A 113 1.58 14.56 -0.32
CA ALA A 113 1.82 13.70 -1.48
C ALA A 113 3.32 13.54 -1.74
N THR A 114 4.10 14.62 -1.64
CA THR A 114 5.55 14.58 -1.80
C THR A 114 6.22 13.67 -0.77
N MET A 115 5.82 13.75 0.50
CA MET A 115 6.34 12.87 1.55
C MET A 115 5.99 11.39 1.32
N LEU A 116 4.78 11.13 0.85
CA LEU A 116 4.32 9.77 0.52
C LEU A 116 5.11 9.20 -0.66
N VAL A 117 5.36 10.00 -1.71
CA VAL A 117 6.21 9.59 -2.84
C VAL A 117 7.62 9.23 -2.40
N ASP A 118 8.21 9.99 -1.47
CA ASP A 118 9.53 9.64 -0.91
C ASP A 118 9.47 8.33 -0.09
N THR A 119 8.39 8.11 0.65
CA THR A 119 8.17 6.89 1.44
C THR A 119 7.97 5.67 0.54
N ASP A 120 7.17 5.81 -0.51
CA ASP A 120 6.90 4.73 -1.47
C ASP A 120 8.16 4.40 -2.27
N ALA A 121 8.93 5.40 -2.71
CA ALA A 121 10.23 5.16 -3.35
C ALA A 121 11.16 4.31 -2.47
N GLU A 122 11.19 4.57 -1.16
CA GLU A 122 12.00 3.77 -0.23
C GLU A 122 11.44 2.36 -0.06
N ARG A 123 10.12 2.20 0.04
CA ARG A 123 9.47 0.88 0.07
C ARG A 123 9.88 0.04 -1.13
N GLU A 124 9.90 0.63 -2.33
CA GLU A 124 10.33 -0.05 -3.56
C GLU A 124 11.80 -0.45 -3.52
N ARG A 125 12.70 0.40 -3.00
CA ARG A 125 14.12 0.04 -2.83
C ARG A 125 14.29 -1.15 -1.88
N LEU A 126 13.51 -1.18 -0.79
CA LEU A 126 13.56 -2.23 0.22
C LEU A 126 13.04 -3.60 -0.28
N LEU A 127 12.38 -3.66 -1.44
CA LEU A 127 12.08 -4.94 -2.09
C LEU A 127 13.33 -5.60 -2.70
N LEU A 128 14.41 -4.83 -2.91
CA LEU A 128 15.63 -5.26 -3.60
C LEU A 128 16.82 -5.48 -2.66
N ILE A 129 16.80 -4.85 -1.49
CA ILE A 129 17.89 -4.89 -0.52
C ILE A 129 17.37 -5.19 0.87
N THR A 130 18.25 -5.73 1.71
CA THR A 130 17.97 -5.85 3.14
C THR A 130 18.20 -4.50 3.82
N PRO A 131 17.24 -3.97 4.60
CA PRO A 131 17.42 -2.71 5.31
C PRO A 131 18.52 -2.82 6.38
N GLY A 132 19.25 -1.72 6.58
CA GLY A 132 20.19 -1.56 7.70
C GLY A 132 21.52 -0.94 7.28
N ALA A 133 21.98 0.05 8.05
CA ALA A 133 23.24 0.75 7.77
C ALA A 133 24.45 -0.20 7.79
N GLY A 134 24.52 -1.11 8.76
CA GLY A 134 25.60 -2.10 8.81
C GLY A 134 25.62 -3.04 7.61
N GLN A 135 24.44 -3.46 7.15
CA GLN A 135 24.29 -4.29 5.96
C GLN A 135 24.73 -3.54 4.69
N ALA A 136 24.38 -2.26 4.57
CA ALA A 136 24.80 -1.41 3.46
C ALA A 136 26.33 -1.27 3.39
N MET A 137 27.01 -1.12 4.54
CA MET A 137 28.47 -1.09 4.59
C MET A 137 29.07 -2.41 4.07
N VAL A 138 28.54 -3.56 4.51
CA VAL A 138 29.00 -4.88 4.03
C VAL A 138 28.84 -5.02 2.51
N TYR A 139 27.72 -4.55 1.94
CA TYR A 139 27.53 -4.57 0.48
C TYR A 139 28.51 -3.65 -0.26
N GLN A 140 28.84 -2.51 0.32
CA GLN A 140 29.81 -1.59 -0.27
C GLN A 140 31.22 -2.20 -0.26
N GLU A 141 31.65 -2.78 0.86
CA GLU A 141 32.95 -3.47 0.98
C GLU A 141 33.07 -4.64 -0.01
N LYS A 142 32.01 -5.47 -0.13
CA LYS A 142 31.98 -6.57 -1.12
C LYS A 142 32.17 -6.08 -2.55
N LYS A 143 31.54 -4.96 -2.89
CA LYS A 143 31.64 -4.36 -4.23
C LYS A 143 33.04 -3.82 -4.49
N GLU A 144 33.68 -3.21 -3.50
CA GLU A 144 35.06 -2.72 -3.59
C GLU A 144 36.06 -3.87 -3.75
N GLU A 145 35.91 -4.94 -2.95
CA GLU A 145 36.68 -6.17 -3.10
C GLU A 145 36.50 -6.80 -4.49
N ALA A 146 35.25 -6.88 -4.99
CA ALA A 146 34.97 -7.46 -6.31
C ALA A 146 35.62 -6.64 -7.44
N ALA A 147 35.55 -5.31 -7.36
CA ALA A 147 36.19 -4.43 -8.34
C ALA A 147 37.71 -4.59 -8.33
N ARG A 148 38.34 -4.62 -7.14
CA ARG A 148 39.79 -4.82 -7.01
C ARG A 148 40.22 -6.19 -7.54
N LEU A 149 39.44 -7.24 -7.27
CA LEU A 149 39.74 -8.58 -7.79
C LEU A 149 39.70 -8.61 -9.33
N GLN A 150 38.66 -8.02 -9.92
CA GLN A 150 38.51 -7.93 -11.37
C GLN A 150 39.65 -7.12 -12.01
N GLU A 151 40.14 -6.07 -11.35
CA GLU A 151 41.30 -5.29 -11.81
C GLU A 151 42.59 -6.13 -11.80
N LEU A 152 42.88 -6.87 -10.72
CA LEU A 152 44.06 -7.74 -10.65
C LEU A 152 44.05 -8.79 -11.76
N ILE A 153 42.91 -9.44 -11.98
CA ILE A 153 42.73 -10.44 -13.04
C ILE A 153 42.86 -9.79 -14.42
N GLY A 154 42.24 -8.62 -14.62
CA GLY A 154 42.33 -7.84 -15.86
C GLY A 154 43.76 -7.41 -16.21
N ASN A 155 44.60 -7.20 -15.19
CA ASN A 155 46.02 -6.89 -15.33
C ASN A 155 46.91 -8.14 -15.50
N GLY A 156 46.32 -9.33 -15.64
CA GLY A 156 47.03 -10.59 -15.93
C GLY A 156 47.48 -11.38 -14.71
N THR A 157 46.99 -11.05 -13.51
CA THR A 157 47.26 -11.86 -12.31
C THR A 157 46.43 -13.15 -12.36
N ASP A 158 47.08 -14.31 -12.29
CA ASP A 158 46.39 -15.59 -12.17
C ASP A 158 45.69 -15.69 -10.81
N LEU A 159 44.44 -16.18 -10.80
CA LEU A 159 43.64 -16.39 -9.60
C LEU A 159 44.38 -17.23 -8.55
N ALA A 160 45.19 -18.20 -8.98
CA ALA A 160 45.99 -19.03 -8.07
C ALA A 160 47.08 -18.24 -7.31
N GLY A 161 47.47 -17.06 -7.83
CA GLY A 161 48.44 -16.16 -7.21
C GLY A 161 47.82 -15.08 -6.32
N ILE A 162 46.49 -15.06 -6.17
CA ILE A 162 45.78 -14.07 -5.35
C ILE A 162 45.57 -14.63 -3.94
N ASP A 163 46.04 -13.89 -2.93
CA ASP A 163 45.80 -14.24 -1.53
C ASP A 163 44.34 -13.94 -1.15
N GLN A 164 43.61 -14.97 -0.73
CA GLN A 164 42.20 -14.83 -0.35
C GLN A 164 42.02 -13.97 0.91
N SER A 165 43.04 -13.87 1.76
CA SER A 165 43.00 -13.02 2.96
C SER A 165 42.97 -11.53 2.65
N ASP A 166 43.37 -11.14 1.43
CA ASP A 166 43.19 -9.77 0.95
C ASP A 166 41.70 -9.47 0.71
N PHE A 167 40.86 -10.48 0.45
CA PHE A 167 39.44 -10.37 0.10
C PHE A 167 38.55 -11.07 1.14
N PRO A 168 38.57 -10.64 2.41
CA PRO A 168 37.86 -11.32 3.50
C PRO A 168 36.34 -11.41 3.29
N PHE A 169 35.71 -10.41 2.67
CA PHE A 169 34.27 -10.49 2.43
C PHE A 169 33.90 -11.47 1.33
N LEU A 170 34.61 -11.46 0.20
CA LEU A 170 34.34 -12.40 -0.90
C LEU A 170 34.74 -13.83 -0.55
N SER A 171 35.89 -14.01 0.11
CA SER A 171 36.38 -15.35 0.51
C SER A 171 35.42 -16.04 1.48
N SER A 172 34.76 -15.28 2.37
CA SER A 172 33.76 -15.81 3.29
C SER A 172 32.52 -16.40 2.62
N GLU A 173 32.27 -16.10 1.33
CA GLU A 173 31.13 -16.60 0.56
C GLU A 173 31.49 -17.70 -0.45
N VAL A 174 32.77 -18.08 -0.54
CA VAL A 174 33.19 -19.19 -1.39
C VAL A 174 32.57 -20.49 -0.90
N GLY A 175 31.96 -21.24 -1.81
CA GLY A 175 31.17 -22.44 -1.53
C GLY A 175 29.72 -22.16 -1.13
N ILE A 176 29.34 -20.89 -0.91
CA ILE A 176 27.97 -20.47 -0.59
C ILE A 176 27.34 -19.78 -1.80
N THR A 177 27.93 -18.67 -2.24
CA THR A 177 27.42 -17.85 -3.35
C THR A 177 28.05 -18.26 -4.69
N GLY A 178 29.31 -18.71 -4.66
CA GLY A 178 30.06 -19.12 -5.85
C GLY A 178 31.16 -20.12 -5.51
N GLN A 179 31.60 -20.90 -6.49
CA GLN A 179 32.58 -21.98 -6.26
C GLN A 179 34.02 -21.50 -6.03
N ASN A 180 34.30 -20.25 -6.38
CA ASN A 180 35.61 -19.61 -6.20
C ASN A 180 35.42 -18.09 -6.09
N LEU A 181 36.52 -17.38 -5.79
CA LEU A 181 36.52 -15.94 -5.56
C LEU A 181 35.98 -15.15 -6.77
N THR A 182 36.33 -15.55 -7.99
CA THR A 182 35.84 -14.93 -9.23
C THR A 182 34.33 -15.10 -9.37
N ALA A 183 33.80 -16.30 -9.14
CA ALA A 183 32.36 -16.56 -9.23
C ALA A 183 31.57 -15.75 -8.18
N VAL A 184 32.11 -15.58 -6.97
CA VAL A 184 31.49 -14.71 -5.95
C VAL A 184 31.55 -13.24 -6.37
N ALA A 185 32.71 -12.77 -6.86
CA ALA A 185 32.87 -11.39 -7.33
C ALA A 185 31.92 -11.05 -8.48
N ASP A 186 31.78 -11.96 -9.45
CA ASP A 186 30.86 -11.79 -10.58
C ASP A 186 29.41 -11.70 -10.08
N ALA A 187 29.01 -12.56 -9.14
CA ALA A 187 27.67 -12.48 -8.53
C ALA A 187 27.42 -11.13 -7.84
N VAL A 188 28.40 -10.63 -7.08
CA VAL A 188 28.33 -9.32 -6.41
C VAL A 188 28.22 -8.18 -7.43
N VAL A 189 29.02 -8.20 -8.50
CA VAL A 189 29.02 -7.18 -9.55
C VAL A 189 27.70 -7.19 -10.33
N THR A 190 27.18 -8.36 -10.67
CA THR A 190 25.86 -8.51 -11.30
C THR A 190 24.77 -7.95 -10.40
N GLN A 191 24.73 -8.32 -9.11
CA GLN A 191 23.73 -7.82 -8.17
C GLN A 191 23.84 -6.29 -8.00
N SER A 192 25.04 -5.75 -7.87
CA SER A 192 25.27 -4.30 -7.75
C SER A 192 24.80 -3.56 -9.00
N THR A 193 25.06 -4.11 -10.19
CA THR A 193 24.63 -3.51 -11.46
C THR A 193 23.12 -3.49 -11.57
N ASN A 194 22.45 -4.61 -11.28
CA ASN A 194 20.99 -4.69 -11.27
C ASN A 194 20.37 -3.67 -10.29
N TRP A 195 20.89 -3.61 -9.06
CA TRP A 195 20.43 -2.66 -8.06
C TRP A 195 20.60 -1.21 -8.52
N LYS A 196 21.74 -0.85 -9.11
CA LYS A 196 21.99 0.51 -9.64
C LYS A 196 20.97 0.90 -10.70
N LEU A 197 20.71 0.01 -11.67
CA LEU A 197 19.78 0.27 -12.77
C LEU A 197 18.36 0.50 -12.24
N VAL A 198 17.87 -0.39 -11.39
CA VAL A 198 16.52 -0.27 -10.82
C VAL A 198 16.42 0.95 -9.90
N SER A 199 17.41 1.18 -9.03
CA SER A 199 17.40 2.33 -8.11
C SER A 199 17.43 3.67 -8.85
N ALA A 200 18.16 3.77 -9.96
CA ALA A 200 18.15 4.98 -10.80
C ALA A 200 16.79 5.19 -11.48
N ALA A 201 16.12 4.12 -11.92
CA ALA A 201 14.77 4.19 -12.48
C ALA A 201 13.74 4.64 -11.42
N ILE A 202 13.81 4.09 -10.19
CA ILE A 202 12.99 4.52 -9.05
C ILE A 202 13.23 6.00 -8.78
N GLU A 203 14.49 6.44 -8.73
CA GLU A 203 14.84 7.84 -8.47
C GLU A 203 14.29 8.80 -9.54
N LYS A 204 14.33 8.39 -10.80
CA LYS A 204 13.74 9.14 -11.90
C LYS A 204 12.22 9.31 -11.71
N VAL A 205 11.49 8.23 -11.42
CA VAL A 205 10.04 8.30 -11.16
C VAL A 205 9.76 9.21 -9.97
N ARG A 206 10.48 9.04 -8.86
CA ARG A 206 10.35 9.86 -7.65
C ARG A 206 10.48 11.36 -7.96
N LEU A 207 11.56 11.75 -8.65
CA LEU A 207 11.81 13.14 -8.99
C LEU A 207 10.79 13.70 -10.00
N GLN A 208 10.40 12.91 -11.00
CA GLN A 208 9.40 13.30 -11.99
C GLN A 208 8.03 13.52 -11.36
N THR A 209 7.55 12.58 -10.54
CA THR A 209 6.28 12.69 -9.83
C THR A 209 6.27 13.91 -8.92
N LYS A 210 7.34 14.16 -8.15
CA LYS A 210 7.44 15.35 -7.29
C LYS A 210 7.40 16.64 -8.10
N SER A 211 8.07 16.68 -9.25
CA SER A 211 7.99 17.83 -10.16
C SER A 211 6.57 18.05 -10.71
N GLN A 212 5.82 16.97 -11.00
CA GLN A 212 4.44 17.06 -11.46
C GLN A 212 3.50 17.53 -10.34
N ILE A 213 3.65 17.01 -9.13
CA ILE A 213 2.89 17.45 -7.94
C ILE A 213 3.13 18.95 -7.70
N GLU A 214 4.38 19.41 -7.79
CA GLU A 214 4.71 20.82 -7.62
C GLU A 214 4.04 21.70 -8.68
N ALA A 215 3.96 21.23 -9.93
CA ALA A 215 3.32 21.93 -11.03
C ALA A 215 1.78 21.88 -11.01
N ALA A 216 1.16 21.01 -10.19
CA ALA A 216 -0.29 20.86 -10.14
C ALA A 216 -0.99 22.14 -9.62
N GLU A 217 -2.10 22.53 -10.24
CA GLU A 217 -2.82 23.76 -9.91
C GLU A 217 -4.02 23.54 -8.99
N ASP A 218 -4.39 22.28 -8.73
CA ASP A 218 -5.54 21.91 -7.92
C ASP A 218 -5.36 20.56 -7.20
N VAL A 219 -6.21 20.32 -6.20
CA VAL A 219 -6.19 19.13 -5.34
C VAL A 219 -6.46 17.84 -6.11
N GLY A 220 -7.39 17.87 -7.07
CA GLY A 220 -7.75 16.71 -7.88
C GLY A 220 -6.59 16.25 -8.75
N THR A 221 -5.86 17.20 -9.35
CA THR A 221 -4.65 16.93 -10.14
C THR A 221 -3.55 16.30 -9.28
N VAL A 222 -3.33 16.78 -8.05
CA VAL A 222 -2.34 16.16 -7.12
C VAL A 222 -2.72 14.71 -6.81
N ARG A 223 -3.99 14.43 -6.49
CA ARG A 223 -4.46 13.06 -6.22
C ARG A 223 -4.26 12.17 -7.44
N SER A 224 -4.66 12.63 -8.62
CA SER A 224 -4.48 11.89 -9.87
C SER A 224 -3.02 11.59 -10.18
N ILE A 225 -2.09 12.53 -9.96
CA ILE A 225 -0.65 12.27 -10.15
C ILE A 225 -0.16 11.19 -9.18
N PHE A 226 -0.57 11.27 -7.90
CA PHE A 226 -0.19 10.30 -6.87
C PHE A 226 -0.72 8.89 -7.17
N ASP A 227 -1.99 8.77 -7.57
CA ASP A 227 -2.64 7.48 -7.86
C ASP A 227 -2.05 6.77 -9.08
N ASN A 228 -1.49 7.54 -10.02
CA ASN A 228 -0.93 7.03 -11.26
C ASN A 228 0.60 6.84 -11.21
N VAL A 229 1.22 6.92 -10.02
CA VAL A 229 2.65 6.61 -9.88
C VAL A 229 2.88 5.14 -10.20
N ASN A 230 3.67 4.89 -11.25
CA ASN A 230 4.05 3.55 -11.65
C ASN A 230 5.53 3.32 -11.34
N TRP A 231 5.80 2.58 -10.27
CA TRP A 231 7.16 2.24 -9.86
C TRP A 231 7.76 1.15 -10.75
N PRO A 232 9.05 1.27 -11.14
CA PRO A 232 9.68 0.27 -11.98
C PRO A 232 9.94 -1.01 -11.19
N THR A 233 9.61 -2.14 -11.78
CA THR A 233 9.98 -3.47 -11.27
C THR A 233 11.32 -3.91 -11.84
N SER A 234 12.02 -4.81 -11.15
CA SER A 234 13.24 -5.46 -11.66
C SER A 234 13.07 -6.04 -13.07
N ALA A 235 11.92 -6.67 -13.35
CA ALA A 235 11.61 -7.19 -14.68
C ALA A 235 11.47 -6.10 -15.74
N SER A 236 10.82 -4.98 -15.41
CA SER A 236 10.59 -3.86 -16.34
C SER A 236 11.85 -3.07 -16.71
N VAL A 237 12.88 -3.12 -15.86
CA VAL A 237 14.15 -2.40 -16.05
C VAL A 237 15.17 -3.25 -16.81
N LEU A 238 15.24 -4.55 -16.54
CA LEU A 238 16.24 -5.44 -17.16
C LEU A 238 15.88 -5.90 -18.58
N SER A 239 14.67 -5.58 -19.07
CA SER A 239 14.21 -5.89 -20.43
C SER A 239 14.40 -4.75 -21.45
N GLN A 240 15.04 -3.64 -21.05
CA GLN A 240 15.29 -2.45 -21.88
C GLN A 240 16.76 -2.36 -22.28
#